data_AF-A0A0U5GN42-F1
#
_entry.id   AF-A0A0U5GN42-F1
#
_cell.length_a   1.000
_cell.length_b   1.000
_cell.length_c   1.000
_cell.angle_alpha   90.00
_cell.angle_beta   90.00
_cell.angle_gamma   90.00
#
_symmetry.space_group_name_H-M   'P 1'
#
loop_
_entity.id
_entity.type
_entity.pdbx_description
1 polymer ?
#
loop_
_entity_poly.entity_id
_entity_poly.type
_entity_poly.pdbx_seq_one_letter_code
_entity_poly.pdbx_strand_id
1 'polypeptide(L)'
;MTTTQTTAHPHAHTPTPTRDERDERIFTNCEIIWGKGTYDLELEADDWETWWALVRRDYGSSYGGPLTMTGICSSEDDAWAELDRMLTVWAKQVQSGEPMTEDKGLEIFGGPRGEHKSHIRQFWGELRRRGSRRHEKGKRGVK
;
A
#
# COMPACT_ATOMS: atom_id res chain seq x y z
N MET A 1 29.37 -50.43 -5.08
CA MET A 1 29.55 -49.02 -5.48
C MET A 1 28.17 -48.48 -5.75
N THR A 2 27.62 -47.70 -4.82
CA THR A 2 26.22 -47.23 -4.86
C THR A 2 26.25 -45.76 -5.22
N THR A 3 25.86 -45.41 -6.45
CA THR A 3 25.80 -44.03 -6.91
C THR A 3 24.39 -43.51 -6.65
N THR A 4 24.24 -42.66 -5.64
CA THR A 4 23.01 -41.92 -5.39
C THR A 4 22.92 -40.75 -6.36
N GLN A 5 21.96 -40.77 -7.28
CA GLN A 5 21.63 -39.61 -8.11
C GLN A 5 20.80 -38.62 -7.29
N THR A 6 21.33 -37.40 -7.11
CA THR A 6 20.62 -36.25 -6.58
C THR A 6 19.72 -35.68 -7.67
N THR A 7 18.41 -35.87 -7.56
CA THR A 7 17.41 -35.22 -8.41
C THR A 7 17.28 -33.75 -7.98
N ALA A 8 17.74 -32.83 -8.81
CA ALA A 8 17.48 -31.41 -8.64
C ALA A 8 16.00 -31.12 -8.94
N HIS A 9 15.28 -30.56 -7.97
CA HIS A 9 13.93 -30.05 -8.19
C HIS A 9 14.01 -28.73 -8.97
N PRO A 10 13.33 -28.59 -10.13
CA PRO A 10 13.22 -27.31 -10.80
C PRO A 10 12.36 -26.38 -9.94
N HIS A 11 12.92 -25.23 -9.56
CA HIS A 11 12.13 -24.13 -9.01
C HIS A 11 11.09 -23.73 -10.06
N ALA A 12 9.81 -23.94 -9.74
CA ALA A 12 8.71 -23.50 -10.58
C ALA A 12 8.77 -21.98 -10.73
N HIS A 13 9.07 -21.51 -11.93
CA HIS A 13 8.87 -20.11 -12.31
C HIS A 13 7.36 -19.86 -12.35
N THR A 14 6.83 -19.25 -11.29
CA THR A 14 5.48 -18.68 -11.37
C THR A 14 5.52 -17.53 -12.37
N PRO A 15 4.72 -17.55 -13.45
CA PRO A 15 4.70 -16.46 -14.42
C PRO A 15 4.23 -15.17 -13.73
N THR A 16 4.91 -14.07 -14.02
CA THR A 16 4.49 -12.72 -13.61
C THR A 16 3.09 -12.45 -14.19
N PRO A 17 2.13 -11.95 -13.40
CA PRO A 17 0.82 -11.60 -13.92
C PRO A 17 0.93 -10.56 -15.03
N THR A 18 0.06 -10.68 -16.02
CA THR A 18 -0.06 -9.69 -17.09
C THR A 18 -0.54 -8.34 -16.53
N ARG A 19 -0.35 -7.28 -17.31
CA ARG A 19 -0.83 -5.93 -16.95
C ARG A 19 -2.33 -5.94 -16.66
N ASP A 20 -3.12 -6.57 -17.53
CA ASP A 20 -4.58 -6.59 -17.41
C ASP A 20 -5.03 -7.31 -16.12
N GLU A 21 -4.43 -8.47 -15.81
CA GLU A 21 -4.73 -9.20 -14.57
C GLU A 21 -4.34 -8.43 -13.29
N ARG A 22 -3.27 -7.63 -13.35
CA ARG A 22 -2.87 -6.76 -12.25
C ARG A 22 -3.86 -5.62 -12.09
N ASP A 23 -4.21 -4.94 -13.17
CA ASP A 23 -5.07 -3.76 -13.14
C ASP A 23 -6.49 -4.17 -12.67
N GLU A 24 -7.03 -5.31 -13.12
CA GLU A 24 -8.30 -5.88 -12.62
C GLU A 24 -8.29 -6.14 -11.11
N ARG A 25 -7.18 -6.69 -10.60
CA ARG A 25 -7.02 -6.95 -9.15
C ARG A 25 -6.95 -5.65 -8.36
N ILE A 26 -6.22 -4.66 -8.87
CA ILE A 26 -6.15 -3.32 -8.28
C ILE A 26 -7.55 -2.71 -8.20
N PHE A 27 -8.32 -2.70 -9.30
CA PHE A 27 -9.68 -2.16 -9.30
C PHE A 27 -10.61 -2.89 -8.35
N THR A 28 -10.54 -4.22 -8.31
CA THR A 28 -11.31 -5.03 -7.36
C THR A 28 -11.00 -4.65 -5.92
N ASN A 29 -9.72 -4.46 -5.59
CA ASN A 29 -9.30 -4.03 -4.25
C ASN A 29 -9.77 -2.59 -3.94
N CYS A 30 -9.75 -1.68 -4.92
CA CYS A 30 -10.30 -0.33 -4.76
C CYS A 30 -11.79 -0.36 -4.40
N GLU A 31 -12.58 -1.21 -5.06
CA GLU A 31 -14.00 -1.37 -4.73
C GLU A 31 -14.24 -1.94 -3.33
N ILE A 32 -13.37 -2.84 -2.86
CA ILE A 32 -13.44 -3.36 -1.50
C ILE A 32 -13.16 -2.25 -0.47
N ILE A 33 -12.17 -1.40 -0.71
CA ILE A 33 -11.71 -0.39 0.24
C ILE A 33 -12.64 0.83 0.27
N TRP A 34 -13.04 1.33 -0.90
CA TRP A 34 -13.77 2.60 -1.04
C TRP A 34 -15.18 2.45 -1.63
N GLY A 35 -15.62 1.21 -1.89
CA GLY A 35 -16.95 0.91 -2.43
C GLY A 35 -17.02 0.94 -3.95
N LYS A 36 -18.18 0.58 -4.51
CA LYS A 36 -18.42 0.57 -5.96
C LYS A 36 -18.16 1.94 -6.59
N GLY A 37 -17.47 1.95 -7.73
CA GLY A 37 -17.16 3.16 -8.49
C GLY A 37 -16.07 2.94 -9.53
N THR A 38 -15.82 3.98 -10.33
CA THR A 38 -14.71 4.02 -11.27
C THR A 38 -13.49 4.63 -10.59
N TYR A 39 -12.33 4.04 -10.84
CA TYR A 39 -11.05 4.48 -10.31
C TYR A 39 -10.10 4.71 -11.47
N ASP A 40 -9.21 5.67 -11.31
CA ASP A 40 -8.13 5.96 -12.24
C ASP A 40 -6.80 5.60 -11.57
N LEU A 41 -5.94 4.95 -12.34
CA LEU A 41 -4.60 4.52 -11.93
C LEU A 41 -3.59 5.31 -12.76
N GLU A 42 -2.76 6.08 -12.07
CA GLU A 42 -1.77 6.93 -12.70
C GLU A 42 -0.37 6.50 -12.25
N LEU A 43 0.56 6.52 -13.18
CA LEU A 43 1.98 6.33 -12.92
C LEU A 43 2.69 7.63 -13.27
N GLU A 44 3.37 8.21 -12.29
CA GLU A 44 4.13 9.44 -12.46
C GLU A 44 5.62 9.18 -12.25
N ALA A 45 6.43 9.98 -12.93
CA ALA A 45 7.87 10.08 -12.74
C ALA A 45 8.28 11.55 -12.70
N ASP A 46 9.16 11.91 -11.78
CA ASP A 46 9.70 13.28 -11.68
C ASP A 46 10.90 13.46 -12.63
N ASP A 47 11.80 12.47 -12.64
CA ASP A 47 13.11 12.52 -13.29
C ASP A 47 13.37 11.31 -14.22
N TRP A 48 12.36 10.46 -14.44
CA TRP A 48 12.45 9.16 -15.13
C TRP A 48 13.30 8.10 -14.41
N GLU A 49 13.87 8.41 -13.25
CA GLU A 49 14.60 7.48 -12.38
C GLU A 49 13.74 7.03 -11.19
N THR A 50 12.80 7.87 -10.80
CA THR A 50 11.90 7.68 -9.67
C THR A 50 10.45 7.61 -10.14
N TRP A 51 9.74 6.59 -9.66
CA TRP A 51 8.37 6.29 -10.08
C TRP A 51 7.45 6.17 -8.87
N TRP A 52 6.22 6.63 -8.98
CA TRP A 52 5.16 6.31 -8.02
C TRP A 52 3.83 6.09 -8.72
N ALA A 53 3.02 5.21 -8.14
CA ALA A 53 1.68 4.94 -8.63
C ALA A 53 0.63 5.58 -7.69
N LEU A 54 -0.40 6.16 -8.29
CA LEU A 54 -1.46 6.92 -7.63
C LEU A 54 -2.82 6.32 -7.98
N VAL A 55 -3.72 6.28 -6.99
CA VAL A 55 -5.14 5.94 -7.19
C VAL A 55 -6.00 7.15 -6.86
N ARG A 56 -6.91 7.48 -7.77
CA ARG A 56 -7.94 8.51 -7.57
C ARG A 56 -9.30 8.00 -8.04
N ARG A 57 -10.36 8.64 -7.56
CA ARG A 57 -11.71 8.34 -8.04
C ARG A 57 -11.94 9.03 -9.38
N ASP A 58 -12.51 8.34 -10.34
CA ASP A 58 -12.87 8.90 -11.64
C ASP A 58 -14.37 9.19 -11.68
N TYR A 59 -14.72 10.47 -11.90
CA TYR A 59 -16.11 10.92 -12.06
C TYR A 59 -16.49 11.12 -13.54
N GLY A 60 -15.65 10.67 -14.48
CA GLY A 60 -15.84 10.72 -15.93
C GLY A 60 -15.42 12.04 -16.57
N SER A 61 -15.84 13.18 -15.99
CA SER A 61 -15.45 14.53 -16.46
C SER A 61 -14.40 15.21 -15.60
N SER A 62 -14.05 14.61 -14.46
CA SER A 62 -13.06 15.12 -13.52
C SER A 62 -12.56 14.00 -12.63
N TYR A 63 -11.36 14.17 -12.10
CA TYR A 63 -10.80 13.28 -11.09
C TYR A 63 -11.02 13.83 -9.69
N GLY A 64 -11.26 12.93 -8.74
CA GLY A 64 -11.23 13.23 -7.31
C GLY A 64 -9.82 13.45 -6.79
N GLY A 65 -9.72 13.75 -5.50
CA GLY A 65 -8.43 13.80 -4.82
C GLY A 65 -7.74 12.42 -4.74
N PRO A 66 -6.42 12.40 -4.49
CA PRO A 66 -5.67 11.18 -4.20
C PRO A 66 -6.33 10.36 -3.09
N LEU A 67 -6.58 9.08 -3.35
CA LEU A 67 -7.02 8.12 -2.34
C LEU A 67 -5.83 7.45 -1.66
N THR A 68 -4.83 7.06 -2.46
CA THR A 68 -3.54 6.56 -1.97
C THR A 68 -2.48 6.69 -3.06
N MET A 69 -1.20 6.69 -2.66
CA MET A 69 -0.06 6.61 -3.56
C MET A 69 1.01 5.71 -2.95
N THR A 70 1.84 5.10 -3.79
CA THR A 70 3.03 4.40 -3.34
C THR A 70 4.09 5.37 -2.85
N GLY A 71 5.12 4.86 -2.17
CA GLY A 71 6.38 5.59 -2.08
C GLY A 71 7.11 5.63 -3.42
N ILE A 72 8.25 6.32 -3.45
CA ILE A 72 9.14 6.36 -4.61
C ILE A 72 9.75 4.98 -4.85
N CYS A 73 9.65 4.50 -6.08
CA CYS A 73 10.16 3.22 -6.57
C CYS A 73 11.23 3.43 -7.64
N SER A 74 12.10 2.43 -7.80
CA SER A 74 13.20 2.45 -8.78
C SER A 74 12.78 2.17 -10.22
N SER A 75 11.54 1.74 -10.43
CA SER A 75 11.01 1.39 -11.76
C SER A 75 9.49 1.47 -11.80
N GLU A 76 8.93 1.53 -13.00
CA GLU A 76 7.48 1.43 -13.24
C GLU A 76 6.89 0.15 -12.64
N ASP A 77 7.57 -0.99 -12.88
CA ASP A 77 7.12 -2.29 -12.42
C ASP A 77 7.15 -2.39 -10.90
N ASP A 78 8.17 -1.83 -10.24
CA ASP A 78 8.23 -1.75 -8.79
C ASP A 78 7.07 -0.91 -8.23
N ALA A 79 6.74 0.22 -8.87
CA ALA A 79 5.63 1.08 -8.44
C ALA A 79 4.28 0.36 -8.56
N TRP A 80 4.04 -0.32 -9.68
CA TRP A 80 2.81 -1.10 -9.85
C TRP A 80 2.72 -2.29 -8.90
N ALA A 81 3.81 -3.02 -8.69
CA ALA A 81 3.86 -4.14 -7.77
C ALA A 81 3.63 -3.69 -6.32
N GLU A 82 4.21 -2.55 -5.93
CA GLU A 82 3.99 -1.96 -4.62
C GLU A 82 2.53 -1.53 -4.45
N LEU A 83 1.93 -0.87 -5.45
CA LEU A 83 0.53 -0.46 -5.37
C LEU A 83 -0.40 -1.67 -5.19
N ASP A 84 -0.23 -2.70 -6.00
CA ASP A 84 -1.03 -3.93 -5.92
C ASP A 84 -0.86 -4.63 -4.55
N ARG A 85 0.37 -4.70 -4.04
CA ARG A 85 0.67 -5.23 -2.70
C ARG A 85 -0.05 -4.44 -1.62
N MET A 86 0.08 -3.11 -1.62
CA MET A 86 -0.55 -2.20 -0.66
C MET A 86 -2.06 -2.39 -0.62
N LEU A 87 -2.70 -2.34 -1.80
CA LEU A 87 -4.16 -2.45 -1.93
C LEU A 87 -4.66 -3.85 -1.57
N THR A 88 -3.90 -4.91 -1.88
CA THR A 88 -4.25 -6.28 -1.49
C THR A 88 -4.25 -6.45 0.03
N VAL A 89 -3.22 -5.95 0.73
CA VAL A 89 -3.15 -6.01 2.19
C VAL A 89 -4.28 -5.18 2.82
N TRP A 90 -4.55 -3.99 2.26
CA TRP A 90 -5.60 -3.12 2.76
C TRP A 90 -6.99 -3.71 2.52
N ALA A 91 -7.29 -4.24 1.33
CA ALA A 91 -8.56 -4.88 1.03
C ALA A 91 -8.84 -6.06 1.98
N LYS A 92 -7.84 -6.91 2.23
CA LYS A 92 -7.94 -7.99 3.23
C LYS A 92 -8.23 -7.45 4.63
N GLN A 93 -7.61 -6.33 5.01
CA GLN A 93 -7.89 -5.70 6.29
C GLN A 93 -9.34 -5.20 6.36
N VAL A 94 -9.84 -4.51 5.34
CA VAL A 94 -11.23 -4.03 5.31
C VAL A 94 -12.21 -5.20 5.40
N GLN A 95 -11.97 -6.27 4.64
CA GLN A 95 -12.79 -7.48 4.66
C GLN A 95 -12.79 -8.19 6.01
N SER A 96 -11.69 -8.11 6.77
CA SER A 96 -11.63 -8.71 8.10
C SER A 96 -12.58 -8.05 9.10
N GLY A 97 -13.01 -6.81 8.86
CA GLY A 97 -13.85 -6.03 9.77
C GLY A 97 -13.12 -5.55 11.03
N GLU A 98 -11.89 -6.00 11.26
CA GLU A 98 -11.10 -5.62 12.42
C GLU A 98 -10.55 -4.19 12.29
N PRO A 99 -10.31 -3.49 13.41
CA PRO A 99 -9.57 -2.23 13.39
C PRO A 99 -8.16 -2.41 12.80
N MET A 100 -7.72 -1.44 12.00
CA MET A 100 -6.36 -1.40 11.46
C MET A 100 -5.33 -1.33 12.60
N THR A 101 -4.45 -2.32 12.70
CA THR A 101 -3.33 -2.30 13.66
C THR A 101 -2.16 -1.46 13.12
N GLU A 102 -1.28 -1.02 14.03
CA GLU A 102 -0.06 -0.30 13.66
C GLU A 102 0.81 -1.12 12.69
N ASP A 103 1.02 -2.41 12.95
CA ASP A 103 1.83 -3.25 12.07
C ASP A 103 1.23 -3.41 10.68
N LYS A 104 -0.10 -3.58 10.56
CA LYS A 104 -0.78 -3.63 9.25
C LYS A 104 -0.73 -2.29 8.54
N GLY A 105 -0.89 -1.19 9.27
CA GLY A 105 -0.72 0.14 8.71
C GLY A 105 0.70 0.37 8.20
N LEU A 106 1.72 -0.13 8.90
CA LEU A 106 3.12 -0.09 8.45
C LEU A 106 3.39 -1.04 7.29
N GLU A 107 2.67 -2.16 7.20
CA GLU A 107 2.74 -3.03 6.04
C GLU A 107 2.16 -2.34 4.80
N ILE A 108 1.06 -1.60 4.94
CA ILE A 108 0.45 -0.87 3.83
C ILE A 108 1.28 0.37 3.47
N PHE A 109 1.54 1.26 4.44
CA PHE A 109 2.13 2.58 4.16
C PHE A 109 3.64 2.64 4.35
N GLY A 110 4.28 1.54 4.77
CA GLY A 110 5.72 1.46 5.06
C GLY A 110 6.65 1.69 3.87
N GLY A 111 6.11 2.03 2.70
CA GLY A 111 6.85 2.21 1.47
C GLY A 111 7.31 0.89 0.85
N PRO A 112 7.92 0.98 -0.35
CA PRO A 112 8.47 -0.17 -1.04
C PRO A 112 9.42 -0.94 -0.12
N ARG A 113 9.21 -2.26 -0.03
CA ARG A 113 10.03 -3.17 0.79
C ARG A 113 10.08 -2.82 2.30
N GLY A 114 9.22 -1.90 2.77
CA GLY A 114 9.16 -1.47 4.17
C GLY A 114 10.21 -0.44 4.58
N GLU A 115 10.87 0.22 3.63
CA GLU A 115 11.97 1.17 3.88
C GLU A 115 11.54 2.39 4.71
N HIS A 116 10.25 2.75 4.70
CA HIS A 116 9.71 3.90 5.44
C HIS A 116 9.12 3.53 6.81
N LYS A 117 9.12 2.26 7.21
CA LYS A 117 8.48 1.81 8.47
C LYS A 117 9.01 2.54 9.71
N SER A 118 10.31 2.81 9.78
CA SER A 118 10.92 3.52 10.91
C SER A 118 10.42 4.96 11.03
N HIS A 119 10.40 5.69 9.92
CA HIS A 119 9.91 7.07 9.84
C HIS A 119 8.43 7.17 10.22
N ILE A 120 7.60 6.24 9.73
CA ILE A 120 6.16 6.23 10.03
C ILE A 120 5.91 5.89 11.49
N ARG A 121 6.62 4.90 12.07
CA ARG A 121 6.56 4.63 13.51
C ARG A 121 6.90 5.85 14.34
N GLN A 122 7.96 6.56 13.97
CA GLN A 122 8.37 7.78 14.68
C GLN A 122 7.30 8.86 14.58
N PHE A 123 6.75 9.08 13.38
CA PHE A 123 5.70 10.05 13.12
C PHE A 123 4.42 9.74 13.92
N TRP A 124 3.93 8.50 13.90
CA TRP A 124 2.78 8.07 14.70
C TRP A 124 3.04 8.18 16.20
N GLY A 125 4.25 7.86 16.65
CA GLY A 125 4.69 8.09 18.02
C GLY A 125 4.55 9.55 18.45
N GLU A 126 4.92 10.50 17.59
CA GLU A 126 4.79 11.93 17.88
C GLU A 126 3.33 12.42 17.84
N LEU A 127 2.52 11.94 16.88
CA LEU A 127 1.09 12.26 16.84
C LEU A 127 0.37 11.84 18.12
N ARG A 128 0.63 10.61 18.60
CA ARG A 128 0.10 10.12 19.88
C ARG A 128 0.51 11.01 21.04
N ARG A 129 1.81 11.37 21.15
CA ARG A 129 2.32 12.28 22.18
C ARG A 129 1.62 13.64 22.16
N ARG A 130 1.32 14.18 20.98
CA ARG A 130 0.61 15.48 20.84
C ARG A 130 -0.87 15.37 21.20
N GLY A 131 -1.53 14.28 20.82
CA GLY A 131 -2.92 13.99 21.19
C GLY A 131 -3.13 13.95 22.70
N SER A 132 -2.27 13.22 23.42
CA SER A 132 -2.32 13.11 24.89
C SER A 132 -2.16 14.47 25.60
N ARG A 133 -1.25 15.33 25.11
CA ARG A 133 -1.03 16.68 25.69
C ARG A 133 -2.23 17.62 25.52
N ARG A 134 -3.00 17.48 24.43
CA ARG A 134 -4.22 18.30 24.24
C ARG A 134 -5.33 17.88 25.20
N HIS A 135 -5.47 16.58 25.46
CA HIS A 135 -6.48 16.05 26.39
C HIS A 135 -6.20 16.47 27.86
N GLU A 136 -4.94 16.53 28.28
CA GLU A 136 -4.56 17.00 29.62
C GLU A 136 -4.74 18.50 29.85
N LYS A 137 -4.61 19.33 28.81
CA LYS A 137 -4.84 20.78 28.93
C LYS A 137 -6.33 21.12 29.03
N GLY A 138 -7.20 20.35 28.37
CA GLY A 138 -8.66 20.52 28.47
C GLY A 138 -9.23 20.23 29.87
N LYS A 139 -8.63 19.29 30.62
CA LYS A 139 -9.06 18.96 31.99
C LYS A 139 -8.64 19.99 33.04
N ARG A 140 -7.65 20.85 32.76
CA ARG A 140 -7.15 21.86 33.69
C ARG A 140 -7.87 23.21 33.61
N GLY A 141 -8.81 23.37 32.68
CA GLY A 141 -9.53 24.61 32.42
C GLY A 141 -10.95 24.70 32.99
N VAL A 142 -11.42 23.69 33.73
CA VAL A 142 -12.73 23.72 34.40
C VAL A 142 -12.49 23.96 35.90
N LYS A 143 -12.50 25.23 36.30
CA LYS A 143 -12.67 25.68 37.68
C LYS A 143 -13.74 26.75 37.72
#